data_AF-A0A5C2MBE1-F1
#
_entry.id   AF-A0A5C2MBE1-F1
#
_cell.length_a   1.000
_cell.length_b   1.000
_cell.length_c   1.000
_cell.angle_alpha   90.00
_cell.angle_beta   90.00
_cell.angle_gamma   90.00
#
_symmetry.space_group_name_H-M   'P 1'
#
loop_
_entity.id
_entity.type
_entity.pdbx_description
1 polymer ?
#
loop_
_entity_poly.entity_id
_entity_poly.type
_entity_poly.pdbx_seq_one_letter_code
_entity_poly.pdbx_strand_id
1 'polypeptide(L)'
;MEAGLPSLFQVCTPRADVRQGQIVDSDFAADLAQVIRGQAPPAYQDPQQFFAHTHPTRGLRLLTSVCQRLQGSHEQVGAIFRLDTSYGGGKTHALIAL
;
A
#
# COMPACT_ATOMS: atom_id res chain seq x y z
N MET A 1 -35.86 13.49 9.82
CA MET A 1 -35.00 13.94 8.72
C MET A 1 -33.68 13.20 8.88
N GLU A 2 -33.40 12.18 8.06
CA GLU A 2 -32.06 11.58 8.05
C GLU A 2 -31.07 12.62 7.53
N ALA A 3 -30.08 12.96 8.35
CA ALA A 3 -28.98 13.79 7.90
C ALA A 3 -28.15 12.98 6.90
N GLY A 4 -28.01 13.49 5.67
CA GLY A 4 -27.19 12.85 4.64
C GLY A 4 -25.74 12.70 5.11
N LEU A 5 -25.09 11.60 4.71
CA LEU A 5 -23.68 11.35 5.03
C LEU A 5 -22.82 12.53 4.57
N PRO A 6 -21.84 12.97 5.37
CA PRO A 6 -20.95 14.05 4.97
C PRO A 6 -20.13 13.64 3.74
N SER A 7 -19.85 14.61 2.87
CA SER A 7 -19.03 14.38 1.67
C SER A 7 -17.58 14.12 2.05
N LEU A 8 -16.84 13.45 1.17
CA LEU A 8 -15.41 13.19 1.37
C LEU A 8 -14.63 14.49 1.67
N PHE A 9 -14.95 15.60 1.00
CA PHE A 9 -14.30 16.89 1.21
C PHE A 9 -14.63 17.53 2.57
N GLN A 10 -15.72 17.13 3.22
CA GLN A 10 -16.08 17.56 4.57
C GLN A 10 -15.33 16.78 5.66
N VAL A 11 -14.93 15.54 5.37
CA VAL A 11 -14.29 14.63 6.35
C VAL A 11 -12.80 14.41 6.11
N CYS A 12 -12.28 14.77 4.95
CA CYS A 12 -10.89 14.57 4.57
C CYS A 12 -10.32 15.81 3.90
N THR A 13 -9.10 16.18 4.31
CA THR A 13 -8.30 17.20 3.61
C THR A 13 -7.29 16.48 2.71
N PRO A 14 -7.36 16.64 1.38
CA PRO A 14 -6.37 16.05 0.48
C PRO A 14 -4.96 16.57 0.76
N ARG A 15 -3.95 15.76 0.48
CA ARG A 15 -2.54 16.14 0.62
C ARG A 15 -2.21 17.38 -0.23
N ALA A 16 -1.19 18.13 0.18
CA ALA A 16 -0.85 19.41 -0.43
C ALA A 16 -0.46 19.26 -1.93
N ASP A 17 0.31 18.23 -2.27
CA ASP A 17 0.72 17.87 -3.62
C ASP A 17 -0.47 17.54 -4.53
N VAL A 18 -1.48 16.81 -4.01
CA VAL A 18 -2.75 16.55 -4.72
C VAL A 18 -3.47 17.87 -5.02
N ARG A 19 -3.58 18.76 -4.03
CA ARG A 19 -4.26 20.05 -4.18
C ARG A 19 -3.56 21.01 -5.13
N GLN A 20 -2.24 20.93 -5.22
CA GLN A 20 -1.40 21.76 -6.09
C GLN A 20 -1.30 21.20 -7.52
N GLY A 21 -1.90 20.04 -7.81
CA GLY A 21 -1.84 19.42 -9.14
C GLY A 21 -0.44 18.94 -9.53
N GLN A 22 0.39 18.59 -8.55
CA GLN A 22 1.80 18.20 -8.76
C GLN A 22 1.98 16.71 -9.03
N ILE A 23 0.90 15.91 -8.99
CA ILE A 23 0.94 14.46 -9.17
C ILE A 23 0.73 14.13 -10.64
N VAL A 24 1.61 13.31 -11.20
CA VAL A 24 1.48 12.80 -12.58
C VAL A 24 0.95 11.37 -12.58
N ASP A 25 0.35 10.93 -13.69
CA ASP A 25 -0.26 9.60 -13.80
C ASP A 25 0.71 8.46 -13.48
N SER A 26 2.00 8.64 -13.79
CA SER A 26 3.05 7.67 -13.46
C SER A 26 3.26 7.48 -11.96
N ASP A 27 2.89 8.45 -11.12
CA ASP A 27 3.02 8.35 -9.66
C ASP A 27 1.99 7.42 -9.03
N PHE A 28 0.91 7.08 -9.76
CA PHE A 28 -0.12 6.16 -9.26
C PHE A 28 0.17 4.69 -9.59
N ALA A 29 1.12 4.43 -10.49
CA ALA A 29 1.43 3.08 -10.95
C ALA A 29 2.68 2.54 -10.24
N ALA A 30 2.47 1.71 -9.23
CA ALA A 30 3.55 0.97 -8.60
C ALA A 30 4.24 0.03 -9.61
N ASP A 31 5.55 0.22 -9.80
CA ASP A 31 6.41 -0.65 -10.61
C ASP A 31 7.44 -1.35 -9.72
N LEU A 32 7.21 -2.64 -9.46
CA LEU A 32 8.09 -3.45 -8.63
C LEU A 32 9.51 -3.54 -9.21
N ALA A 33 9.66 -3.53 -10.54
CA ALA A 33 10.98 -3.62 -11.15
C ALA A 33 11.80 -2.36 -10.93
N GLN A 34 11.17 -1.18 -10.90
CA GLN A 34 11.83 0.07 -10.53
C GLN A 34 12.22 0.09 -9.05
N VAL A 35 11.38 -0.42 -8.16
CA VAL A 35 11.69 -0.51 -6.71
C VAL A 35 12.91 -1.40 -6.49
N ILE A 36 12.95 -2.57 -7.14
CA ILE A 36 14.10 -3.50 -7.07
C ILE A 36 15.39 -2.84 -7.58
N ARG A 37 15.30 -2.01 -8.62
CA ARG A 37 16.46 -1.27 -9.17
C ARG A 37 16.84 -0.01 -8.38
N GLY A 38 16.08 0.37 -7.35
CA GLY A 38 16.30 1.62 -6.61
C GLY A 38 16.00 2.88 -7.42
N GLN A 39 15.14 2.77 -8.44
CA GLN A 39 14.80 3.84 -9.38
C GLN A 39 13.37 4.35 -9.21
N ALA A 40 12.60 3.76 -8.30
CA ALA A 40 11.21 4.15 -8.09
C ALA A 40 11.13 5.54 -7.40
N PRO A 41 10.01 6.26 -7.60
CA PRO A 41 9.73 7.47 -6.84
C PRO A 41 9.82 7.26 -5.32
N PRO A 42 10.12 8.30 -4.53
CA PRO A 42 10.19 8.21 -3.07
C PRO A 42 8.94 7.58 -2.43
N ALA A 43 7.76 7.80 -3.01
CA ALA A 43 6.51 7.20 -2.55
C ALA A 43 6.50 5.65 -2.54
N TYR A 44 7.38 5.00 -3.31
CA TYR A 44 7.53 3.54 -3.34
C TYR A 44 8.90 3.05 -2.86
N GLN A 45 9.90 3.93 -2.80
CA GLN A 45 11.27 3.59 -2.40
C GLN A 45 11.54 3.84 -0.92
N ASP A 46 10.96 4.91 -0.35
CA ASP A 46 11.10 5.25 1.07
C ASP A 46 10.01 4.52 1.88
N PRO A 47 10.38 3.65 2.85
CA PRO A 47 9.40 2.88 3.60
C PRO A 47 8.40 3.74 4.38
N GLN A 48 8.83 4.88 4.94
CA GLN A 48 7.92 5.74 5.72
C GLN A 48 6.88 6.38 4.81
N GLN A 49 7.29 6.89 3.65
CA GLN A 49 6.36 7.46 2.67
C GLN A 49 5.45 6.39 2.08
N PHE A 50 6.00 5.21 1.75
CA PHE A 50 5.23 4.11 1.21
C PHE A 50 4.11 3.69 2.15
N PHE A 51 4.40 3.43 3.42
CA PHE A 51 3.36 3.03 4.39
C PHE A 51 2.42 4.18 4.77
N ALA A 52 2.85 5.44 4.70
CA ALA A 52 1.97 6.59 4.91
C ALA A 52 0.94 6.75 3.78
N HIS A 53 1.27 6.34 2.54
CA HIS A 53 0.40 6.45 1.37
C HIS A 53 -0.33 5.14 1.03
N THR A 54 0.08 4.02 1.63
CA THR A 54 -0.47 2.69 1.31
C THR A 54 -1.51 2.27 2.35
N HIS A 55 -2.76 2.14 1.91
CA HIS A 55 -3.81 1.59 2.76
C HIS A 55 -3.54 0.10 3.07
N PRO A 56 -3.64 -0.35 4.34
CA PRO A 56 -3.36 -1.74 4.75
C PRO A 56 -4.49 -2.69 4.35
N THR A 57 -4.55 -3.00 3.05
CA THR A 57 -5.48 -3.98 2.49
C THR A 57 -5.26 -5.38 3.07
N ARG A 58 -6.21 -6.29 2.85
CA ARG A 58 -6.07 -7.70 3.27
C ARG A 58 -4.79 -8.35 2.74
N GLY A 59 -4.37 -7.99 1.52
CA GLY A 59 -3.09 -8.44 0.95
C GLY A 59 -1.90 -7.97 1.81
N LEU A 60 -1.85 -6.69 2.18
CA LEU A 60 -0.76 -6.14 3.00
C LEU A 60 -0.67 -6.77 4.40
N ARG A 61 -1.78 -7.29 4.94
CA ARG A 61 -1.79 -7.97 6.25
C ARG A 61 -0.97 -9.26 6.28
N LEU A 62 -0.52 -9.78 5.14
CA LEU A 62 0.42 -10.92 5.09
C LEU A 62 1.76 -10.60 5.76
N LEU A 63 2.13 -9.32 5.90
CA LEU A 63 3.37 -8.91 6.56
C LEU A 63 3.45 -9.47 7.99
N THR A 64 2.33 -9.54 8.71
CA THR A 64 2.28 -10.14 10.04
C THR A 64 2.71 -11.60 10.00
N SER A 65 2.21 -12.38 9.04
CA SER A 65 2.56 -13.80 8.87
C SER A 65 4.02 -13.99 8.49
N VAL A 66 4.58 -13.10 7.66
CA VAL A 66 6.01 -13.10 7.32
C VAL A 66 6.86 -12.79 8.54
N CYS A 67 6.52 -11.74 9.30
CA CYS A 67 7.22 -11.38 10.53
C CYS A 67 7.16 -12.51 11.58
N GLN A 68 6.00 -13.14 11.78
CA GLN A 68 5.85 -14.28 12.70
C GLN A 68 6.76 -15.44 12.30
N ARG A 69 6.87 -15.71 11.00
CA ARG A 69 7.74 -16.77 10.46
C ARG A 69 9.23 -16.44 10.64
N LEU A 70 9.64 -15.21 10.32
CA LEU A 70 11.03 -14.77 10.49
C LEU A 70 11.49 -14.82 11.95
N GLN A 71 10.56 -14.65 12.90
CA GLN A 71 10.80 -14.77 14.34
C GLN A 71 10.74 -16.21 14.87
N GLY A 72 10.38 -17.20 14.04
CA GLY A 72 10.21 -18.58 14.47
C GLY A 72 9.02 -18.81 15.41
N SER A 73 7.97 -17.98 15.31
CA SER A 73 6.78 -18.10 16.15
C SER A 73 6.04 -19.42 15.93
N HIS A 74 5.49 -19.99 17.01
CA HIS A 74 4.62 -21.17 16.96
C HIS A 74 3.30 -20.91 16.22
N GLU A 75 2.89 -19.65 16.04
CA GLU A 75 1.69 -19.24 15.29
C GLU A 75 1.92 -19.10 13.78
N GLN A 76 3.10 -19.46 13.28
CA GLN A 76 3.43 -19.29 11.86
C GLN A 76 2.49 -20.09 10.93
N VAL A 77 2.12 -19.46 9.82
CA VAL A 77 1.33 -20.08 8.75
C VAL A 77 2.28 -20.63 7.66
N GLY A 78 1.74 -21.36 6.68
CA GLY A 78 2.51 -21.92 5.56
C GLY A 78 3.38 -20.90 4.82
N ALA A 79 4.49 -21.36 4.24
CA ALA A 79 5.51 -20.50 3.61
C ALA A 79 5.11 -19.94 2.24
N ILE A 80 4.04 -20.47 1.64
CA ILE A 80 3.61 -20.16 0.28
C ILE A 80 2.30 -19.38 0.37
N PHE A 81 2.32 -18.14 -0.13
CA PHE A 81 1.14 -17.29 -0.20
C PHE A 81 0.75 -17.08 -1.65
N ARG A 82 -0.53 -17.33 -1.98
CA ARG A 82 -1.09 -16.93 -3.27
C ARG A 82 -1.86 -15.63 -3.08
N LEU A 83 -1.40 -14.56 -3.71
CA LEU A 83 -2.08 -13.27 -3.74
C LEU A 83 -3.24 -13.33 -4.73
N ASP A 84 -4.40 -13.80 -4.28
CA ASP A 84 -5.61 -13.87 -5.10
C ASP A 84 -6.46 -12.61 -4.89
N THR A 85 -6.28 -11.62 -5.75
CA THR A 85 -7.07 -10.38 -5.75
C THR A 85 -7.32 -9.90 -7.18
N SER A 86 -8.47 -9.27 -7.40
CA SER A 86 -8.81 -8.63 -8.68
C SER A 86 -7.84 -7.47 -9.03
N TYR A 87 -8.02 -6.87 -10.20
CA TYR A 87 -7.30 -5.64 -10.57
C TYR A 87 -7.49 -4.56 -9.50
N GLY A 88 -6.42 -3.82 -9.17
CA GLY A 88 -6.42 -2.86 -8.07
C GLY A 88 -6.34 -3.46 -6.65
N GLY A 89 -6.30 -4.80 -6.51
CA GLY A 89 -6.30 -5.48 -5.22
C GLY A 89 -5.01 -5.41 -4.39
N GLY A 90 -4.03 -4.59 -4.79
CA GLY A 90 -2.82 -4.33 -3.99
C GLY A 90 -1.72 -5.38 -4.08
N LYS A 91 -1.71 -6.29 -5.08
CA LYS A 91 -0.66 -7.33 -5.22
C LYS A 91 0.75 -6.74 -5.30
N THR A 92 0.94 -5.73 -6.17
CA THR A 92 2.24 -5.07 -6.31
C THR A 92 2.67 -4.39 -5.02
N HIS A 93 1.74 -3.73 -4.32
CA HIS A 93 2.03 -3.10 -3.03
C HIS A 93 2.38 -4.15 -1.96
N ALA A 94 1.72 -5.30 -1.97
CA ALA A 94 2.04 -6.41 -1.07
C ALA A 94 3.45 -6.97 -1.31
N LEU A 95 3.92 -6.98 -2.55
CA LEU A 95 5.30 -7.37 -2.89
C LEU A 95 6.32 -6.28 -2.54
N ILE A 96 5.99 -5.00 -2.73
CA ILE A 96 6.86 -3.86 -2.36
C ILE A 96 7.04 -3.77 -0.84
N ALA A 97 6.02 -4.13 -0.07
CA ALA A 97 6.06 -4.03 1.38
C ALA A 97 6.90 -5.12 2.08
N LEU A 98 7.26 -6.19 1.35
CA LEU A 98 8.08 -7.31 1.82
C LEU A 98 9.57 -7.02 1.67
#